data_AF-B5X284-F1
#
_entry.id   AF-B5X284-F1
#
_cell.length_a   1.000
_cell.length_b   1.000
_cell.length_c   1.000
_cell.angle_alpha   90.00
_cell.angle_beta   90.00
_cell.angle_gamma   90.00
#
_symmetry.space_group_name_H-M   'P 1'
#
loop_
_entity.id
_entity.type
_entity.pdbx_description
1 polymer ?
#
loop_
_entity_poly.entity_id
_entity_poly.type
_entity_poly.pdbx_seq_one_letter_code
_entity_poly.pdbx_strand_id
1 'polypeptide(L)'
;MDPVGQDINLNSPNKGLGPTGGVDSLTGVSMEGGATGVAAVNTLPPGLTEEEAEELYSELGKVEEEINTLRQVLLAKERHSADLKRKLGLSPLNELKQNLTKGWQDVQTSNAYKKTSETLSVAGQKTTAAFSTMGTALSRKLGDMRALPFSNSFG
;
A
#
# COMPACT_ATOMS: atom_id res chain seq x y z
N MET A 1 23.39 12.29 26.41
CA MET A 1 21.94 12.02 26.26
C MET A 1 21.84 10.62 25.72
N ASP A 2 21.88 9.65 26.62
CA ASP A 2 21.66 8.24 26.31
C ASP A 2 20.14 8.00 26.29
N PRO A 3 19.60 7.19 25.36
CA PRO A 3 18.20 6.82 25.42
C PRO A 3 18.00 5.81 26.56
N VAL A 4 17.30 6.25 27.61
CA VAL A 4 16.74 5.38 28.65
C VAL A 4 15.71 4.45 28.01
N GLY A 5 15.85 3.15 28.31
CA GLY A 5 15.20 2.03 27.63
C GLY A 5 13.69 1.93 27.80
N GLN A 6 13.08 1.19 26.88
CA GLN A 6 11.73 0.67 26.99
C GLN A 6 11.78 -0.76 27.56
N ASP A 7 11.64 -0.87 28.88
CA ASP A 7 11.32 -2.14 29.53
C ASP A 7 9.80 -2.33 29.51
N ILE A 8 9.32 -3.13 28.54
CA ILE A 8 7.95 -3.66 28.54
C ILE A 8 7.83 -4.67 29.69
N ASN A 9 7.31 -4.20 30.82
CA ASN A 9 7.00 -5.03 31.97
C ASN A 9 5.70 -5.83 31.70
N LEU A 10 5.85 -7.14 31.43
CA LEU A 10 4.76 -8.10 31.21
C LEU A 10 4.32 -8.83 32.48
N ASN A 11 4.58 -8.28 33.67
CA ASN A 11 4.16 -8.92 34.91
C ASN A 11 2.93 -8.26 35.54
N SER A 12 1.75 -8.85 35.33
CA SER A 12 0.74 -8.95 36.38
C SER A 12 -0.16 -10.18 36.18
N PRO A 13 -0.11 -11.15 37.10
CA PRO A 13 -0.96 -12.34 37.06
C PRO A 13 -2.28 -12.02 37.71
N ASN A 14 -3.34 -11.77 36.93
CA ASN A 14 -4.68 -11.73 37.50
C ASN A 14 -5.40 -13.07 37.32
N LYS A 15 -5.60 -13.67 38.48
CA LYS A 15 -6.12 -14.99 38.79
C LYS A 15 -7.59 -14.84 39.20
N GLY A 16 -8.43 -15.75 38.73
CA GLY A 16 -9.75 -16.04 39.31
C GLY A 16 -10.92 -15.35 38.60
N LEU A 17 -12.13 -15.87 38.61
CA LEU A 17 -12.70 -17.07 39.21
C LEU A 17 -13.81 -17.54 38.25
N GLY A 18 -13.83 -18.82 37.90
CA GLY A 18 -15.08 -19.45 37.44
C GLY A 18 -15.94 -19.79 38.67
N PRO A 19 -17.28 -19.66 38.62
CA PRO A 19 -18.13 -20.26 39.62
C PRO A 19 -18.46 -21.69 39.18
N THR A 20 -17.66 -22.65 39.63
CA THR A 20 -18.10 -24.06 39.71
C THR A 20 -18.94 -24.23 40.96
N GLY A 21 -20.16 -24.70 40.78
CA GLY A 21 -20.87 -25.66 41.64
C GLY A 21 -20.87 -25.42 43.15
N GLY A 22 -21.98 -24.88 43.64
CA GLY A 22 -22.41 -24.99 45.03
C GLY A 22 -23.91 -25.33 45.09
N VAL A 23 -24.21 -26.62 45.14
CA VAL A 23 -25.40 -27.22 45.77
C VAL A 23 -25.40 -26.78 47.27
N ASP A 24 -26.46 -26.49 48.01
CA ASP A 24 -27.89 -26.79 48.01
C ASP A 24 -28.61 -25.63 48.73
N SER A 25 -29.91 -25.39 48.46
CA SER A 25 -30.96 -25.32 49.52
C SER A 25 -32.28 -24.72 49.03
N LEU A 26 -33.28 -25.60 48.98
CA LEU A 26 -34.68 -25.43 49.40
C LEU A 26 -35.65 -24.61 48.52
N THR A 27 -36.24 -25.35 47.58
CA THR A 27 -37.69 -25.50 47.31
C THR A 27 -38.68 -24.51 47.98
N GLY A 28 -39.46 -23.81 47.16
CA GLY A 28 -40.66 -23.07 47.58
C GLY A 28 -41.51 -22.51 46.42
N VAL A 29 -42.19 -23.40 45.68
CA VAL A 29 -43.45 -23.26 44.90
C VAL A 29 -43.91 -21.86 44.41
N SER A 30 -44.02 -21.66 43.08
CA SER A 30 -45.32 -21.39 42.40
C SER A 30 -45.22 -21.22 40.88
N MET A 31 -45.82 -22.19 40.19
CA MET A 31 -46.65 -22.14 38.98
C MET A 31 -46.26 -21.28 37.77
N GLU A 32 -45.82 -22.03 36.75
CA GLU A 32 -45.95 -21.80 35.31
C GLU A 32 -47.33 -21.26 34.88
N GLY A 33 -47.33 -20.30 33.96
CA GLY A 33 -48.53 -19.80 33.29
C GLY A 33 -48.17 -18.73 32.26
N GLY A 34 -47.74 -19.17 31.08
CA GLY A 34 -47.26 -18.31 30.01
C GLY A 34 -48.30 -17.33 29.47
N ALA A 35 -47.82 -16.14 29.12
CA ALA A 35 -48.36 -15.33 28.04
C ALA A 35 -47.18 -14.70 27.30
N THR A 36 -46.88 -15.29 26.14
CA THR A 36 -46.03 -14.71 25.11
C THR A 36 -46.58 -13.34 24.74
N GLY A 37 -45.82 -12.31 25.07
CA GLY A 37 -46.15 -10.93 24.79
C GLY A 37 -44.93 -10.06 24.98
N VAL A 38 -43.83 -10.39 24.29
CA VAL A 38 -42.78 -9.40 23.98
C VAL A 38 -43.38 -8.36 23.03
N ALA A 39 -44.31 -7.55 23.55
CA ALA A 39 -44.33 -6.17 23.15
C ALA A 39 -42.99 -5.62 23.65
N ALA A 40 -42.11 -5.26 22.71
CA ALA A 40 -41.02 -4.35 23.00
C ALA A 40 -41.68 -3.04 23.47
N VAL A 41 -42.10 -3.02 24.73
CA VAL A 41 -42.38 -1.81 25.44
C VAL A 41 -41.05 -1.09 25.43
N ASN A 42 -41.03 0.14 24.92
CA ASN A 42 -39.95 1.09 25.19
C ASN A 42 -39.96 1.38 26.72
N THR A 43 -39.77 0.38 27.56
CA THR A 43 -39.62 0.58 29.00
C THR A 43 -38.28 1.25 29.18
N LEU A 44 -38.31 2.43 29.78
CA LEU A 44 -37.12 3.12 30.22
C LEU A 44 -36.18 2.15 30.96
N PRO A 45 -34.86 2.28 30.78
CA PRO A 45 -33.91 1.47 31.51
C PRO A 45 -34.20 1.56 33.02
N PRO A 46 -34.19 0.41 33.74
CA PRO A 46 -34.58 0.38 35.15
C PRO A 46 -33.67 1.30 35.97
N GLY A 47 -34.25 2.38 36.51
CA GLY A 47 -33.55 3.39 37.31
C GLY A 47 -33.59 4.82 36.75
N LEU A 48 -34.08 5.03 35.53
CA LEU A 48 -34.29 6.37 34.97
C LEU A 48 -35.74 6.82 35.12
N THR A 49 -35.94 8.06 35.55
CA THR A 49 -37.25 8.72 35.50
C THR A 49 -37.58 9.18 34.07
N GLU A 50 -38.86 9.34 33.75
CA GLU A 50 -39.31 9.79 32.41
C GLU A 50 -38.66 11.12 32.00
N GLU A 51 -38.54 12.04 32.96
CA GLU A 51 -37.96 13.37 32.77
C GLU A 51 -36.47 13.30 32.39
N GLU A 52 -35.68 12.47 33.09
CA GLU A 52 -34.25 12.27 32.78
C GLU A 52 -34.05 11.64 31.39
N ALA A 53 -34.95 10.76 30.94
CA ALA A 53 -34.85 10.17 29.62
C ALA A 53 -35.13 11.21 28.52
N GLU A 54 -36.14 12.06 28.70
CA GLU A 54 -36.44 13.16 27.77
C GLU A 54 -35.27 14.14 27.64
N GLU A 55 -34.60 14.48 28.76
CA GLU A 55 -33.40 15.32 28.75
C GLU A 55 -32.26 14.68 27.97
N LEU A 56 -31.99 13.39 28.18
CA LEU A 56 -30.95 12.65 27.45
C LEU A 56 -31.24 12.58 25.95
N TYR A 57 -32.50 12.43 25.53
CA TYR A 57 -32.85 12.48 24.10
C TYR A 57 -32.60 13.86 23.50
N SER A 58 -32.90 14.93 24.25
CA SER A 58 -32.63 16.31 23.82
C SER A 58 -31.13 16.58 23.70
N GLU A 59 -30.33 16.14 24.66
CA GLU A 59 -28.88 16.28 24.64
C GLU A 59 -28.25 15.46 23.50
N LEU A 60 -28.71 14.22 23.30
CA LEU A 60 -28.28 13.38 22.19
C LEU A 60 -28.51 14.08 20.85
N GLY A 61 -29.70 14.65 20.64
CA GLY A 61 -30.02 15.39 19.41
C GLY A 61 -29.07 16.58 19.19
N LYS A 62 -28.79 17.37 20.23
CA LYS A 62 -27.83 18.49 20.16
C LYS A 62 -26.41 18.02 19.80
N VAL A 63 -25.95 16.93 20.41
CA VAL A 63 -24.63 16.34 20.14
C VAL A 63 -24.57 15.83 18.69
N GLU A 64 -25.63 15.20 18.18
CA GLU A 64 -25.71 14.75 16.80
C GLU A 64 -25.63 15.91 15.79
N GLU A 65 -26.29 17.03 16.08
CA GLU A 65 -26.21 18.26 15.29
C GLU A 65 -24.79 18.88 15.30
N GLU A 66 -24.14 18.92 16.46
CA GLU A 66 -22.75 19.39 16.58
C GLU A 66 -21.81 18.48 15.78
N ILE A 67 -21.95 17.16 15.91
CA ILE A 67 -21.18 16.18 15.12
C ILE A 67 -21.36 16.43 13.62
N ASN A 68 -22.59 16.66 13.16
CA ASN A 68 -22.87 16.95 11.76
C ASN A 68 -22.18 18.25 11.32
N THR A 69 -22.32 19.30 12.12
CA THR A 69 -21.68 20.60 11.87
C THR A 69 -20.16 20.48 11.79
N LEU A 70 -19.54 19.75 12.73
CA LEU A 70 -18.10 19.52 12.76
C LEU A 70 -17.62 18.73 11.54
N ARG A 71 -18.39 17.74 11.05
CA ARG A 71 -18.09 17.03 9.80
C ARG A 71 -18.10 17.97 8.59
N GLN A 72 -19.07 18.88 8.52
CA GLN A 72 -19.13 19.87 7.45
C GLN A 72 -17.93 20.83 7.49
N VAL A 73 -17.58 21.32 8.68
CA VAL A 73 -16.40 22.17 8.89
C VAL A 73 -15.12 21.43 8.51
N LEU A 74 -15.00 20.16 8.87
CA LEU A 74 -13.85 19.33 8.53
C LEU A 74 -13.75 19.17 7.00
N LEU A 75 -14.83 18.82 6.33
CA LEU A 75 -14.87 18.71 4.87
C LEU A 75 -14.47 20.03 4.19
N ALA A 76 -14.96 21.17 4.70
CA ALA A 76 -14.57 22.48 4.21
C ALA A 76 -13.06 22.75 4.41
N LYS A 77 -12.49 22.37 5.56
CA LYS A 77 -11.04 22.50 5.84
C LYS A 77 -10.20 21.57 4.98
N GLU A 78 -10.63 20.33 4.75
CA GLU A 78 -9.96 19.38 3.86
C GLU A 78 -9.89 19.95 2.44
N ARG A 79 -11.02 20.46 1.92
CA ARG A 79 -11.08 21.14 0.63
C ARG A 79 -10.13 22.34 0.56
N HIS A 80 -10.14 23.20 1.57
CA HIS A 80 -9.25 24.35 1.64
C HIS A 80 -7.77 23.92 1.66
N SER A 81 -7.44 22.87 2.41
CA SER A 81 -6.08 22.31 2.43
C SER A 81 -5.66 21.77 1.06
N ALA A 82 -6.57 21.11 0.35
CA ALA A 82 -6.32 20.60 -0.99
C ALA A 82 -6.09 21.74 -2.00
N ASP A 83 -6.88 22.80 -1.90
CA ASP A 83 -6.70 24.01 -2.71
C ASP A 83 -5.36 24.71 -2.43
N LEU A 84 -4.95 24.81 -1.16
CA LEU A 84 -3.62 25.31 -0.78
C LEU A 84 -2.50 24.43 -1.33
N LYS A 85 -2.58 23.10 -1.18
CA LYS A 85 -1.61 22.16 -1.77
C LYS A 85 -1.49 22.34 -3.28
N ARG A 86 -2.62 22.51 -3.98
CA ARG A 86 -2.64 22.80 -5.42
C ARG A 86 -1.93 24.12 -5.75
N LYS A 87 -2.22 25.19 -5.01
CA LYS A 87 -1.57 26.52 -5.18
C LYS A 87 -0.07 26.46 -4.91
N LEU A 88 0.36 25.65 -3.95
CA LEU A 88 1.77 25.41 -3.62
C LEU A 88 2.45 24.40 -4.54
N GLY A 89 1.72 23.79 -5.48
CA GLY A 89 2.27 22.79 -6.42
C GLY A 89 2.46 21.39 -5.83
N LEU A 90 2.02 21.14 -4.60
CA LEU A 90 2.03 19.85 -3.88
C LEU A 90 0.80 18.99 -4.24
N SER A 91 0.37 19.06 -5.49
CA SER A 91 -0.75 18.24 -5.97
C SER A 91 -0.28 16.79 -6.17
N PRO A 92 -1.05 15.76 -5.78
CA PRO A 92 -0.67 14.35 -5.95
C PRO A 92 -0.23 13.98 -7.37
N LEU A 93 -0.80 14.63 -8.39
CA LEU A 93 -0.42 14.48 -9.79
C LEU A 93 0.95 15.08 -10.13
N ASN A 94 1.32 16.19 -9.49
CA ASN A 94 2.63 16.80 -9.66
C ASN A 94 3.73 15.94 -9.03
N GLU A 95 3.48 15.38 -7.85
CA GLU A 95 4.41 14.44 -7.20
C GLU A 95 4.60 13.18 -8.05
N LEU A 96 3.51 12.59 -8.57
CA LEU A 96 3.59 11.43 -9.46
C LEU A 96 4.40 11.77 -10.72
N LYS A 97 4.06 12.86 -11.42
CA LYS A 97 4.77 13.28 -12.64
C LYS A 97 6.25 13.53 -12.37
N GLN A 98 6.60 14.18 -11.27
CA GLN A 98 8.00 14.41 -10.91
C GLN A 98 8.75 13.11 -10.59
N ASN A 99 8.13 12.19 -9.83
CA ASN A 99 8.73 10.89 -9.53
C ASN A 99 8.94 10.04 -10.79
N LEU A 100 7.98 10.02 -11.71
CA LEU A 100 8.12 9.33 -12.99
C LEU A 100 9.18 9.98 -13.90
N THR A 101 9.21 11.32 -13.96
CA THR A 101 10.21 12.04 -14.77
C THR A 101 11.62 11.79 -14.24
N LYS A 102 11.80 11.81 -12.92
CA LYS A 102 13.07 11.47 -12.27
C LYS A 102 13.43 10.01 -12.51
N GLY A 103 12.54 9.06 -12.25
CA GLY A 103 12.80 7.63 -12.50
C GLY A 103 13.13 7.32 -13.96
N TRP A 104 12.47 7.99 -14.91
CA TRP A 104 12.79 7.88 -16.34
C TRP A 104 14.17 8.47 -16.66
N GLN A 105 14.47 9.67 -16.17
CA GLN A 105 15.78 10.29 -16.33
C GLN A 105 16.89 9.47 -15.68
N ASP A 106 16.65 8.91 -14.50
CA ASP A 106 17.59 8.06 -13.77
C ASP A 106 17.86 6.78 -14.54
N VAL A 107 16.85 6.16 -15.17
CA VAL A 107 17.05 5.00 -16.04
C VAL A 107 17.83 5.35 -17.31
N GLN A 108 17.53 6.51 -17.92
CA GLN A 108 18.24 6.98 -19.11
C GLN A 108 19.71 7.37 -18.81
N THR A 109 19.97 7.95 -17.64
CA THR A 109 21.29 8.48 -17.26
C THR A 109 22.13 7.49 -16.47
N SER A 110 21.52 6.45 -15.90
CA SER A 110 22.22 5.43 -15.11
C SER A 110 23.28 4.72 -15.93
N ASN A 111 24.41 4.49 -15.27
CA ASN A 111 25.56 3.74 -15.78
C ASN A 111 25.17 2.35 -16.30
N ALA A 112 24.07 1.75 -15.86
CA ALA A 112 23.62 0.46 -16.41
C ALA A 112 23.21 0.56 -17.90
N TYR A 113 22.51 1.62 -18.31
CA TYR A 113 22.12 1.82 -19.71
C TYR A 113 23.30 2.33 -20.54
N LYS A 114 24.07 3.30 -20.02
CA LYS A 114 25.28 3.79 -20.68
C LYS A 114 26.32 2.69 -20.90
N LYS A 115 26.66 1.93 -19.86
CA LYS A 115 27.62 0.82 -19.94
C LYS A 115 27.14 -0.31 -20.85
N THR A 116 25.83 -0.56 -20.94
CA THR A 116 25.25 -1.53 -21.90
C THR A 116 25.27 -0.99 -23.33
N SER A 117 24.93 0.29 -23.55
CA SER A 117 24.98 0.92 -24.86
C SER A 117 26.40 1.04 -25.41
N GLU A 118 27.36 1.37 -24.53
CA GLU A 118 28.79 1.40 -24.84
C GLU A 118 29.32 -0.03 -25.06
N THR A 119 28.91 -1.02 -24.24
CA THR A 119 29.33 -2.42 -24.44
C THR A 119 28.73 -3.02 -25.72
N LEU A 120 27.48 -2.74 -26.05
CA LEU A 120 26.84 -3.18 -27.30
C LEU A 120 27.49 -2.51 -28.51
N SER A 121 27.79 -1.21 -28.44
CA SER A 121 28.48 -0.49 -29.50
C SER A 121 29.91 -1.01 -29.69
N VAL A 122 30.66 -1.23 -28.60
CA VAL A 122 32.02 -1.76 -28.62
C VAL A 122 32.04 -3.21 -29.11
N ALA A 123 31.10 -4.07 -28.67
CA ALA A 123 30.96 -5.44 -29.15
C ALA A 123 30.49 -5.49 -30.61
N GLY A 124 29.58 -4.60 -31.01
CA GLY A 124 29.09 -4.48 -32.38
C GLY A 124 30.18 -4.02 -33.34
N GLN A 125 30.97 -3.03 -32.98
CA GLN A 125 32.11 -2.57 -33.77
C GLN A 125 33.22 -3.62 -33.85
N LYS A 126 33.57 -4.28 -32.74
CA LYS A 126 34.59 -5.35 -32.74
C LYS A 126 34.13 -6.58 -33.54
N THR A 127 32.86 -6.98 -33.44
CA THR A 127 32.28 -8.07 -34.25
C THR A 127 32.21 -7.68 -35.72
N THR A 128 31.80 -6.46 -36.05
CA THR A 128 31.72 -5.96 -37.44
C THR A 128 33.12 -5.88 -38.08
N ALA A 129 34.12 -5.40 -37.33
CA ALA A 129 35.50 -5.34 -37.80
C ALA A 129 36.10 -6.74 -38.00
N ALA A 130 35.85 -7.68 -37.07
CA ALA A 130 36.29 -9.06 -37.21
C ALA A 130 35.60 -9.76 -38.38
N PHE A 131 34.29 -9.57 -38.55
CA PHE A 131 33.52 -10.12 -39.67
C PHE A 131 34.03 -9.59 -41.02
N SER A 132 34.27 -8.27 -41.11
CA SER A 132 34.83 -7.65 -42.33
C SER A 132 36.24 -8.18 -42.64
N THR A 133 37.07 -8.40 -41.62
CA THR A 133 38.42 -8.93 -41.77
C THR A 133 38.40 -10.38 -42.27
N MET A 134 37.55 -11.23 -41.70
CA MET A 134 37.39 -12.61 -42.16
C MET A 134 36.78 -12.70 -43.56
N GLY A 135 35.78 -11.86 -43.87
CA GLY A 135 35.19 -11.78 -45.22
C GLY A 135 36.21 -11.32 -46.27
N THR A 136 37.07 -10.37 -45.93
CA THR A 136 38.15 -9.90 -46.83
C THR A 136 39.23 -10.97 -47.02
N ALA A 137 39.61 -11.69 -45.96
CA ALA A 137 40.59 -12.79 -46.05
C ALA A 137 40.09 -13.94 -46.93
N LEU A 138 38.81 -14.32 -46.78
CA LEU A 138 38.19 -15.34 -47.63
C LEU A 138 38.06 -14.87 -49.08
N SER A 139 37.65 -13.61 -49.30
CA SER A 139 37.53 -13.02 -50.65
C SER A 139 38.88 -12.94 -51.36
N ARG A 140 39.95 -12.59 -50.63
CA ARG A 140 41.33 -12.66 -51.14
C ARG A 140 41.72 -14.08 -51.52
N LYS A 141 41.52 -15.06 -50.63
CA LYS A 141 41.89 -16.46 -50.91
C LYS A 141 41.13 -17.04 -52.13
N LEU A 142 39.86 -16.66 -52.31
CA LEU A 142 39.08 -17.06 -53.47
C LEU A 142 39.52 -16.31 -54.75
N GLY A 143 39.83 -15.02 -54.63
CA GLY A 143 40.40 -14.23 -55.72
C GLY A 143 41.74 -14.78 -56.20
N ASP A 144 42.62 -15.12 -55.27
CA ASP A 144 43.94 -15.69 -55.57
C ASP A 144 43.83 -17.05 -56.27
N MET A 145 42.88 -17.92 -55.87
CA MET A 145 42.61 -19.19 -56.56
C MET A 145 42.13 -18.99 -58.01
N ARG A 146 41.37 -17.93 -58.28
CA ARG A 146 40.89 -17.58 -59.62
C ARG A 146 41.94 -16.87 -60.46
N ALA A 147 42.93 -16.25 -59.82
CA ALA A 147 44.04 -15.55 -60.47
C ALA A 147 45.23 -16.47 -60.81
N LEU A 148 45.19 -17.76 -60.43
CA LEU A 148 46.18 -18.73 -60.87
C LEU A 148 46.08 -18.94 -62.39
N PRO A 149 47.18 -18.92 -63.14
CA PRO A 149 47.16 -19.29 -64.54
C PRO A 149 46.70 -20.75 -64.65
N PHE A 150 45.66 -20.99 -65.44
CA PHE A 150 45.31 -22.32 -65.91
C PHE A 150 46.47 -22.81 -66.77
N SER A 151 47.44 -23.48 -66.14
CA SER A 151 48.51 -24.14 -66.87
C SER A 151 47.88 -25.34 -67.58
N ASN A 152 47.47 -25.12 -68.83
CA ASN A 152 47.13 -26.20 -69.75
C ASN A 152 48.44 -26.92 -70.12
N SER A 153 48.85 -27.87 -69.27
CA SER A 153 49.87 -28.85 -69.64
C SER A 153 49.21 -29.97 -70.42
N PHE A 154 48.97 -29.74 -71.71
CA PHE A 154 48.81 -30.80 -72.71
C PHE A 154 49.75 -30.50 -73.86
N GLY A 155 50.72 -31.39 -74.09
CA GLY A 155 51.74 -31.29 -75.12
C GLY A 155 53.05 -31.89 -74.65
#